data_AF-A0AAE1G525-F1
#
_entry.id   AF-A0AAE1G525-F1
#
_cell.length_a   1.000
_cell.length_b   1.000
_cell.length_c   1.000
_cell.angle_alpha   90.00
_cell.angle_beta   90.00
_cell.angle_gamma   90.00
#
_symmetry.space_group_name_H-M   'P 1'
#
loop_
_entity.id
_entity.type
_entity.pdbx_description
1 polymer ?
#
loop_
_entity_poly.entity_id
_entity_poly.type
_entity_poly.pdbx_seq_one_letter_code
_entity_poly.pdbx_strand_id
1 'polypeptide(L)'
;MKDARFDAALNPIELSAWLFLKSVIGNFLGNHRSPEYEKTVDELMESFRMSVKMHFLRSHLDYFSKNCGDFSEEQGERFHKDIRVMEERYHG
;
A
#
# COMPACT_ATOMS: atom_id res chain seq x y z
N MET A 1 15.07 0.54 -9.51
CA MET A 1 15.35 1.47 -10.63
C MET A 1 14.56 2.76 -10.35
N LYS A 2 15.21 3.82 -9.85
CA LYS A 2 14.56 5.12 -9.62
C LYS A 2 14.64 5.92 -10.92
N ASP A 3 13.61 5.83 -11.75
CA ASP A 3 13.56 6.62 -12.98
C ASP A 3 13.12 8.04 -12.64
N ALA A 4 14.07 8.99 -12.60
CA ALA A 4 13.78 10.40 -12.34
C ALA A 4 12.82 11.02 -13.36
N ARG A 5 12.65 10.39 -14.54
CA ARG A 5 11.70 10.82 -15.56
C ARG A 5 10.26 10.48 -15.20
N PHE A 6 10.04 9.47 -14.35
CA PHE A 6 8.70 9.11 -13.88
C PHE A 6 8.15 10.18 -12.93
N ASP A 7 8.93 10.59 -11.92
CA ASP A 7 8.50 11.61 -10.97
C ASP A 7 8.22 12.96 -11.66
N ALA A 8 8.96 13.28 -12.73
CA ALA A 8 8.75 14.48 -13.54
C ALA A 8 7.53 14.41 -14.48
N ALA A 9 6.99 13.21 -14.73
CA ALA A 9 5.80 13.01 -15.56
C ALA A 9 4.48 13.10 -14.79
N LEU A 10 4.54 13.10 -13.45
CA LEU A 10 3.37 13.15 -12.58
C LEU A 10 2.93 14.60 -12.36
N ASN A 11 1.61 14.83 -12.37
CA ASN A 11 1.07 16.11 -11.90
C ASN A 11 1.25 16.26 -10.37
N PRO A 12 1.06 17.46 -9.79
CA PRO A 12 1.29 17.68 -8.36
C PRO A 12 0.50 16.75 -7.42
N ILE A 13 -0.73 16.38 -7.80
CA ILE A 13 -1.58 15.48 -7.01
C ILE A 13 -1.05 14.05 -7.10
N GLU A 14 -0.73 13.59 -8.30
CA GLU A 14 -0.16 12.26 -8.54
C GLU A 14 1.22 12.10 -7.90
N LEU A 15 2.06 13.13 -7.95
CA LEU A 15 3.38 13.14 -7.30
C LEU A 15 3.23 13.06 -5.78
N SER A 16 2.28 13.78 -5.20
CA SER A 16 1.95 13.69 -3.78
C SER A 16 1.50 12.28 -3.41
N ALA A 17 0.58 11.69 -4.19
CA ALA A 17 0.11 10.31 -4.01
C ALA A 17 1.26 9.30 -4.07
N TRP A 18 2.15 9.48 -5.06
CA TRP A 18 3.32 8.64 -5.26
C TRP A 18 4.33 8.73 -4.11
N LEU A 19 4.58 9.93 -3.58
CA LEU A 19 5.46 10.13 -2.43
C LEU A 19 4.87 9.49 -1.15
N PHE A 20 3.57 9.64 -0.93
CA PHE A 20 2.88 8.96 0.18
C PHE A 20 2.93 7.44 0.03
N LEU A 21 2.71 6.91 -1.17
CA LEU A 21 2.83 5.48 -1.44
C LEU A 21 4.25 4.96 -1.16
N LYS A 22 5.29 5.69 -1.59
CA LYS A 22 6.69 5.37 -1.27
C LYS A 22 6.93 5.36 0.24
N SER A 23 6.31 6.26 0.99
CA SER A 23 6.38 6.30 2.46
C SER A 23 5.77 5.04 3.08
N VAL A 24 4.56 4.63 2.66
CA VAL A 24 3.92 3.38 3.14
C VAL A 24 4.76 2.16 2.81
N ILE A 25 5.32 2.07 1.60
CA ILE A 25 6.20 0.96 1.23
C ILE A 25 7.44 0.91 2.14
N GLY A 26 8.09 2.05 2.40
CA GLY A 26 9.30 2.11 3.23
C GLY A 26 9.04 1.89 4.72
N ASN A 27 7.90 2.33 5.24
CA ASN A 27 7.59 2.34 6.67
C ASN A 27 6.69 1.18 7.14
N PHE A 28 6.07 0.43 6.21
CA PHE A 28 5.15 -0.67 6.54
C PHE A 28 5.43 -1.96 5.77
N LEU A 29 5.52 -1.89 4.44
CA LEU A 29 5.65 -3.08 3.58
C LEU A 29 7.10 -3.54 3.36
N GLY A 30 8.08 -2.78 3.84
CA GLY A 30 9.49 -3.12 3.79
C GLY A 30 9.95 -4.00 4.97
N ASN A 31 11.26 -3.99 5.22
CA ASN A 31 11.87 -4.76 6.31
C ASN A 31 11.72 -4.09 7.70
N HIS A 32 11.21 -2.86 7.72
CA HIS A 32 11.03 -2.07 8.92
C HIS A 32 9.59 -1.59 9.00
N ARG A 33 8.94 -1.87 10.13
CA ARG A 33 7.62 -1.33 10.47
C ARG A 33 7.77 -0.19 11.45
N SER A 34 7.48 1.04 11.00
CA SER A 34 7.40 2.21 11.86
C SER A 34 6.28 2.04 12.89
N PRO A 35 6.45 2.53 14.12
CA PRO A 35 5.37 2.55 15.11
C PRO A 35 4.17 3.42 14.68
N GLU A 36 4.37 4.39 13.78
CA GLU A 36 3.35 5.32 13.28
C GLU A 36 2.74 4.89 11.93
N TYR A 37 2.95 3.63 11.51
CA TYR A 37 2.52 3.15 10.21
C TYR A 37 1.00 3.23 9.99
N GLU A 38 0.18 2.98 11.03
CA GLU A 38 -1.28 3.06 10.98
C GLU A 38 -1.74 4.47 10.59
N LYS A 39 -1.16 5.49 11.23
CA LYS A 39 -1.43 6.90 10.92
C LYS A 39 -1.07 7.23 9.47
N THR A 40 0.06 6.71 8.98
CA THR A 40 0.51 6.96 7.59
C THR A 40 -0.43 6.31 6.57
N VAL A 41 -0.94 5.11 6.86
CA VAL A 41 -1.92 4.43 6.00
C VAL A 41 -3.26 5.16 6.04
N ASP A 42 -3.68 5.66 7.21
CA ASP A 42 -4.93 6.40 7.34
C ASP A 42 -4.92 7.73 6.58
N GLU A 43 -3.83 8.50 6.69
CA GLU A 43 -3.64 9.73 5.93
C GLU A 43 -3.66 9.47 4.41
N LEU A 44 -3.06 8.37 3.94
CA LEU A 44 -3.09 7.97 2.54
C LEU A 44 -4.52 7.61 2.07
N MET A 45 -5.31 6.97 2.91
CA MET A 45 -6.68 6.56 2.59
C MET A 45 -7.65 7.75 2.52
N GLU A 46 -7.48 8.73 3.41
CA GLU A 46 -8.29 9.96 3.42
C GLU A 46 -7.96 10.89 2.25
N SER A 47 -6.69 10.96 1.86
CA SER A 47 -6.23 11.92 0.85
C SER A 47 -6.57 11.52 -0.60
N PHE A 48 -6.71 10.23 -0.91
CA PHE A 48 -6.78 9.80 -2.32
C PHE A 48 -8.02 8.98 -2.73
N ARG A 49 -9.08 8.85 -1.89
CA ARG A 49 -10.31 8.05 -2.17
C ARG A 49 -9.99 6.78 -2.97
N MET A 50 -9.18 5.91 -2.37
CA MET A 50 -8.49 4.88 -3.14
C MET A 50 -9.31 3.61 -3.38
N SER A 51 -8.82 2.81 -4.33
CA SER A 51 -9.42 1.54 -4.76
C SER A 51 -9.70 0.55 -3.62
N VAL A 52 -10.57 -0.44 -3.90
CA VAL A 52 -10.91 -1.55 -2.99
C VAL A 52 -9.66 -2.23 -2.40
N LYS A 53 -8.57 -2.35 -3.17
CA LYS A 53 -7.29 -2.93 -2.72
C LYS A 53 -6.70 -2.18 -1.52
N MET A 54 -6.84 -0.87 -1.50
CA MET A 54 -6.30 -0.02 -0.44
C MET A 54 -7.19 -0.02 0.80
N HIS A 55 -8.51 -0.09 0.62
CA HIS A 55 -9.43 -0.36 1.73
C HIS A 55 -9.15 -1.72 2.36
N PHE A 56 -8.90 -2.75 1.56
CA PHE A 56 -8.51 -4.07 2.04
C PHE A 56 -7.19 -4.03 2.82
N LEU A 57 -6.18 -3.32 2.31
CA LEU A 57 -4.89 -3.12 2.98
C LEU A 57 -5.06 -2.48 4.37
N ARG A 58 -5.85 -1.40 4.47
CA ARG A 58 -6.13 -0.72 5.75
C ARG A 58 -6.87 -1.61 6.75
N SER A 59 -7.87 -2.36 6.29
CA SER A 59 -8.67 -3.24 7.17
C SER A 59 -7.89 -4.43 7.72
N HIS A 60 -6.77 -4.81 7.11
CA HIS A 60 -5.98 -5.99 7.48
C HIS A 60 -4.51 -5.64 7.76
N LEU A 61 -4.25 -4.45 8.32
CA LEU A 61 -2.89 -4.01 8.67
C LEU A 61 -2.21 -4.94 9.69
N ASP A 62 -3.00 -5.52 10.58
CA ASP A 62 -2.62 -6.50 11.60
C ASP A 62 -2.27 -7.88 11.02
N TYR A 63 -2.77 -8.20 9.82
CA TYR A 63 -2.48 -9.45 9.11
C TYR A 63 -1.02 -9.55 8.66
N PHE A 64 -0.39 -8.41 8.38
CA PHE A 64 0.99 -8.35 7.92
C PHE A 64 1.97 -8.65 9.07
N SER A 65 3.05 -9.39 8.78
CA SER A 65 4.12 -9.60 9.74
C SER A 65 4.97 -8.33 9.95
N LYS A 66 5.64 -8.20 11.09
CA LYS A 66 6.47 -7.01 11.39
C LYS A 66 7.62 -6.78 10.39
N ASN A 67 7.99 -7.81 9.61
CA ASN A 67 9.08 -7.78 8.64
C ASN A 67 8.57 -8.28 7.29
N CYS A 68 7.69 -7.51 6.66
CA CYS A 68 6.99 -7.89 5.43
C CYS A 68 7.94 -8.24 4.28
N GLY A 69 9.09 -7.58 4.18
CA GLY A 69 10.02 -7.80 3.08
C GLY A 69 10.75 -9.15 3.14
N ASP A 70 10.94 -9.75 4.32
CA ASP A 70 11.52 -11.10 4.44
C ASP A 70 10.49 -12.23 4.22
N PHE A 71 9.19 -11.92 4.35
CA PHE A 71 8.08 -12.85 4.14
C PHE A 71 7.30 -12.58 2.84
N SER A 72 7.85 -11.75 1.95
CA SER A 72 7.06 -11.01 0.98
C SER A 72 6.40 -11.87 -0.10
N GLU A 73 6.95 -13.03 -0.42
CA GLU A 73 6.46 -13.82 -1.56
C GLU A 73 5.18 -14.59 -1.20
N GLU A 74 5.18 -15.38 -0.13
CA GLU A 74 3.98 -16.12 0.30
C GLU A 74 2.86 -15.19 0.79
N GLN A 75 3.21 -14.15 1.55
CA GLN A 75 2.24 -13.16 2.04
C GLN A 75 1.73 -12.28 0.90
N GLY A 76 2.58 -11.92 -0.06
CA GLY A 76 2.20 -11.19 -1.27
C GLY A 76 1.23 -12.00 -2.13
N GLU A 77 1.52 -13.28 -2.38
CA GLU A 77 0.63 -14.17 -3.13
C GLU A 77 -0.73 -14.37 -2.45
N ARG A 78 -0.73 -14.50 -1.12
CA ARG A 78 -1.98 -14.60 -0.36
C ARG A 78 -2.79 -13.31 -0.40
N PHE A 79 -2.14 -12.16 -0.24
CA PHE A 79 -2.75 -10.85 -0.38
C PHE A 79 -3.37 -10.65 -1.78
N HIS A 80 -2.68 -11.07 -2.83
CA HIS A 80 -3.21 -11.05 -4.20
C HIS A 80 -4.46 -11.92 -4.37
N LYS A 81 -4.48 -13.12 -3.78
CA LYS A 81 -5.66 -14.00 -3.80
C LYS A 81 -6.84 -13.41 -3.03
N ASP A 82 -6.60 -12.90 -1.81
CA ASP A 82 -7.67 -12.35 -0.97
C ASP A 82 -8.28 -11.08 -1.58
N ILE A 83 -7.44 -10.22 -2.17
CA ILE A 83 -7.90 -9.07 -2.95
C ILE A 83 -8.74 -9.51 -4.13
N ARG A 84 -8.29 -10.51 -4.90
CA ARG A 84 -9.05 -10.99 -6.06
C ARG A 84 -10.45 -11.44 -5.66
N VAL A 85 -10.58 -12.17 -4.54
CA VAL A 85 -11.89 -12.58 -4.01
C VAL A 85 -12.73 -11.37 -3.58
N MET A 86 -12.13 -10.36 -2.94
CA MET A 86 -12.85 -9.15 -2.57
C MET A 86 -13.29 -8.35 -3.81
N GLU A 87 -12.43 -8.19 -4.81
CA GLU A 87 -12.77 -7.52 -6.06
C GLU A 87 -13.93 -8.24 -6.76
N GLU A 88 -13.88 -9.56 -6.89
CA GLU A 88 -14.97 -10.36 -7.48
C GLU A 88 -16.31 -10.21 -6.73
N ARG A 89 -16.28 -10.00 -5.40
CA ARG A 89 -17.50 -9.77 -4.59
C ARG A 89 -18.07 -8.36 -4.70
N TYR A 90 -17.21 -7.35 -4.94
CA TYR A 90 -17.62 -5.95 -5.06
C TYR A 90 -17.95 -5.54 -6.51
N HIS A 91 -17.63 -6.37 -7.51
CA HIS A 91 -18.16 -6.26 -8.87
C HIS A 91 -19.58 -6.84 -8.93
N GLY A 92 -20.56 -6.01 -8.54
CA GLY A 92 -21.95 -6.15 -8.97
C GLY A 92 -22.21 -5.33 -10.22
#